data_AF-A0A2M9QB86-F1
#
_entry.id   AF-A0A2M9QB86-F1
#
_cell.length_a   1.000
_cell.length_b   1.000
_cell.length_c   1.000
_cell.angle_alpha   90.00
_cell.angle_beta   90.00
_cell.angle_gamma   90.00
#
_symmetry.space_group_name_H-M   'P 1'
#
loop_
_entity.id
_entity.type
_entity.pdbx_description
1 polymer ?
#
loop_
_entity_poly.entity_id
_entity_poly.type
_entity_poly.pdbx_seq_one_letter_code
_entity_poly.pdbx_strand_id
1 'polypeptide(L)'
;FETMLRLSDQGKAIDVVTVTEELSAKKEIEDVGGLSYLLELANAVPTAANVAHYAKIVEEKALLRRLIRVATKIVEDGYTREDEVEALLGEAEKKMMEVANRKNAGDFKHVKDVLVETFDNIEQLQSQKGDVTGIPTGFRDLDNITAGFQRNDLIIVAARPSVGKTAFALNVAQSVAVQARENVAIFSLEMGAEQLVMRMLCAEGNIDAQVLRTGALTTEDWGKLTMAMGSLSNSGI
;
A
#
# COMPACT_ATOMS: atom_id res chain seq x y z
N PHE A 1 8.81 32.93 -3.05
CA PHE A 1 8.89 31.59 -3.67
C PHE A 1 8.05 31.49 -4.94
N GLU A 2 6.77 31.88 -4.94
CA GLU A 2 5.92 31.83 -6.15
C GLU A 2 6.53 32.56 -7.36
N THR A 3 7.04 33.79 -7.15
CA THR A 3 7.75 34.55 -8.19
C THR A 3 8.98 33.81 -8.72
N MET A 4 9.74 33.12 -7.87
CA MET A 4 10.91 32.34 -8.28
C MET A 4 10.52 31.15 -9.15
N LEU A 5 9.43 30.44 -8.81
CA LEU A 5 8.90 29.36 -9.64
C LEU A 5 8.49 29.86 -11.02
N ARG A 6 7.77 30.99 -11.07
CA ARG A 6 7.33 31.59 -12.34
C ARG A 6 8.51 32.01 -13.23
N LEU A 7 9.55 32.59 -12.66
CA LEU A 7 10.78 32.93 -13.38
C LEU A 7 11.47 31.67 -13.91
N SER A 8 11.50 30.59 -13.12
CA SER A 8 11.99 29.28 -13.54
C SER A 8 11.20 28.73 -14.73
N ASP A 9 9.87 28.80 -14.69
CA ASP A 9 8.99 28.32 -15.78
C ASP A 9 9.20 29.13 -17.08
N GLN A 10 9.59 30.40 -16.95
CA GLN A 10 9.94 31.28 -18.08
C GLN A 10 11.39 31.09 -18.56
N GLY A 11 12.19 30.22 -17.92
CA GLY A 11 13.60 30.03 -18.23
C GLY A 11 14.49 31.23 -17.91
N LYS A 12 14.02 32.14 -17.04
CA LYS A 12 14.80 33.30 -16.59
C LYS A 12 15.65 32.92 -15.39
N ALA A 13 16.83 33.54 -15.27
CA ALA A 13 17.67 33.39 -14.09
C ALA A 13 16.94 33.89 -12.84
N ILE A 14 17.22 33.27 -11.68
CA ILE A 14 16.64 33.64 -10.39
C ILE A 14 17.76 34.23 -9.53
N ASP A 15 17.74 35.55 -9.41
CA ASP A 15 18.63 36.33 -8.56
C ASP A 15 17.86 37.50 -7.92
N VAL A 16 18.54 38.26 -7.05
CA VAL A 16 17.89 39.38 -6.34
C VAL A 16 17.36 40.43 -7.33
N VAL A 17 18.02 40.65 -8.47
CA VAL A 17 17.64 41.68 -9.44
C VAL A 17 16.37 41.28 -10.18
N THR A 18 16.37 40.09 -10.77
CA THR A 18 15.25 39.51 -11.53
C THR A 18 14.01 39.32 -10.66
N VAL A 19 14.17 38.86 -9.42
CA VAL A 19 13.05 38.73 -8.47
C VAL A 19 12.50 40.10 -8.07
N THR A 20 13.37 41.09 -7.84
CA THR A 20 12.93 42.47 -7.52
C THR A 20 12.16 43.08 -8.70
N GLU A 21 12.67 42.96 -9.92
CA GLU A 21 12.04 43.50 -11.12
C GLU A 21 10.63 42.91 -11.32
N GLU A 22 10.48 41.58 -11.20
CA GLU A 22 9.19 40.90 -11.35
C GLU A 22 8.19 41.27 -10.24
N LEU A 23 8.66 41.41 -8.98
CA LEU A 23 7.81 41.87 -7.87
C LEU A 23 7.41 43.35 -8.00
N SER A 24 8.32 44.20 -8.46
CA SER A 24 8.05 45.62 -8.73
C SER A 24 7.06 45.79 -9.87
N ALA A 25 7.18 45.01 -10.94
CA ALA A 25 6.23 45.00 -12.06
C ALA A 25 4.80 44.66 -11.60
N LYS A 26 4.67 43.79 -10.59
CA LYS A 26 3.39 43.42 -9.97
C LYS A 26 2.93 44.35 -8.84
N LYS A 27 3.75 45.30 -8.42
CA LYS A 27 3.52 46.17 -7.25
C LYS A 27 3.40 45.41 -5.91
N GLU A 28 4.03 44.24 -5.82
CA GLU A 28 4.04 43.39 -4.60
C GLU A 28 5.32 43.57 -3.77
N ILE A 29 6.29 44.36 -4.28
CA ILE A 29 7.62 44.49 -3.65
C ILE A 29 7.55 45.06 -2.22
N GLU A 30 6.61 45.96 -1.94
CA GLU A 30 6.45 46.54 -0.60
C GLU A 30 5.82 45.54 0.38
N ASP A 31 4.86 44.73 -0.07
CA ASP A 31 4.16 43.73 0.75
C ASP A 31 5.10 42.63 1.27
N VAL A 32 6.16 42.35 0.52
CA VAL A 32 7.17 41.34 0.91
C VAL A 32 8.34 41.93 1.71
N GLY A 33 8.32 43.22 2.07
CA GLY A 33 9.36 43.87 2.87
C GLY A 33 10.45 44.60 2.07
N GLY A 34 10.27 44.75 0.76
CA GLY A 34 11.15 45.54 -0.10
C GLY A 34 12.48 44.87 -0.49
N LEU A 35 13.33 45.62 -1.20
CA LEU A 35 14.65 45.16 -1.63
C LEU A 35 15.56 44.78 -0.46
N SER A 36 15.46 45.49 0.67
CA SER A 36 16.22 45.21 1.89
C SER A 36 15.97 43.78 2.39
N TYR A 37 14.72 43.34 2.42
CA TYR A 37 14.38 41.99 2.88
C TYR A 37 14.92 40.90 1.95
N LEU A 38 14.90 41.12 0.64
CA LEU A 38 15.48 40.17 -0.33
C LEU A 38 17.00 40.04 -0.16
N LEU A 39 17.70 41.15 0.12
CA LEU A 39 19.13 41.13 0.41
C LEU A 39 19.44 40.43 1.74
N GLU A 40 18.59 40.60 2.77
CA GLU A 40 18.72 39.86 4.03
C GLU A 40 18.56 38.36 3.80
N LEU A 41 17.54 37.93 3.05
CA LEU A 41 17.33 36.51 2.72
C LEU A 41 18.51 35.90 1.96
N ALA A 42 19.10 36.65 1.02
CA ALA A 42 20.28 36.21 0.27
C ALA A 42 21.49 35.98 1.20
N ASN A 43 21.60 36.75 2.28
CA ASN A 43 22.70 36.65 3.25
C ASN A 43 22.38 35.76 4.47
N ALA A 44 21.13 35.36 4.67
CA ALA A 44 20.70 34.56 5.83
C ALA A 44 21.13 33.09 5.75
N VAL A 45 21.52 32.59 4.57
CA VAL A 45 21.87 31.18 4.37
C VAL A 45 23.39 31.00 4.40
N PRO A 46 23.95 30.22 5.36
CA PRO A 46 25.40 30.04 5.49
C PRO A 46 26.06 29.34 4.28
N THR A 47 25.33 28.41 3.64
CA THR A 47 25.78 27.71 2.44
C THR A 47 24.59 27.18 1.63
N ALA A 48 24.64 27.38 0.32
CA ALA A 48 23.65 26.83 -0.61
C ALA A 48 23.68 25.29 -0.66
N ALA A 49 24.78 24.66 -0.24
CA ALA A 49 24.93 23.20 -0.24
C ALA A 49 23.89 22.49 0.64
N ASN A 50 23.40 23.16 1.69
CA ASN A 50 22.44 22.59 2.65
C ASN A 50 20.97 22.86 2.29
N VAL A 51 20.68 23.38 1.09
CA VAL A 51 19.31 23.74 0.68
C VAL A 51 18.32 22.58 0.82
N ALA A 52 18.71 21.35 0.47
CA ALA A 52 17.86 20.17 0.61
C ALA A 52 17.52 19.87 2.07
N HIS A 53 18.47 20.09 2.99
CA HIS A 53 18.24 19.91 4.41
C HIS A 53 17.27 20.97 4.97
N TYR A 54 17.45 22.24 4.61
CA TYR A 54 16.54 23.31 5.02
C TYR A 54 15.13 23.15 4.43
N ALA A 55 15.02 22.72 3.17
CA ALA A 55 13.75 22.41 2.55
C ALA A 55 12.99 21.31 3.33
N LYS A 56 13.70 20.26 3.74
CA LYS A 56 13.14 19.19 4.58
C LYS A 56 12.62 19.70 5.93
N ILE A 57 13.35 20.59 6.60
CA ILE A 57 12.90 21.20 7.87
C ILE A 57 11.59 21.99 7.65
N VAL A 58 11.53 22.81 6.60
CA VAL A 58 10.33 23.60 6.28
C VAL A 58 9.15 22.69 5.96
N GLU A 59 9.38 21.61 5.20
CA GLU A 59 8.39 20.59 4.87
C GLU A 59 7.85 19.89 6.12
N GLU A 60 8.73 19.41 7.00
CA GLU A 60 8.33 18.74 8.24
C GLU A 60 7.49 19.66 9.13
N LYS A 61 7.88 20.94 9.26
CA LYS A 61 7.09 21.91 10.03
C LYS A 61 5.76 22.25 9.35
N ALA A 62 5.71 22.30 8.01
CA ALA A 62 4.46 22.50 7.28
C ALA A 62 3.49 21.31 7.47
N LEU A 63 4.01 20.09 7.49
CA LEU A 63 3.24 18.87 7.76
C LEU A 63 2.63 18.91 9.17
N LEU A 64 3.43 19.26 10.18
CA LEU A 64 2.93 19.43 11.56
C LEU A 64 1.83 20.48 11.64
N ARG A 65 2.00 21.65 11.00
CA ARG A 65 0.94 22.68 10.96
C ARG A 65 -0.33 22.21 10.26
N ARG A 66 -0.21 21.35 9.24
CA ARG A 66 -1.38 20.77 8.56
C ARG A 66 -2.08 19.75 9.44
N LEU A 67 -1.34 18.88 10.12
CA LEU A 67 -1.88 17.91 11.06
C LEU A 67 -2.67 18.61 12.17
N ILE A 68 -2.11 19.67 12.76
CA ILE A 68 -2.80 20.47 13.78
C ILE A 68 -4.12 21.02 13.23
N ARG A 69 -4.10 21.65 12.04
CA ARG A 69 -5.32 22.18 11.42
C ARG A 69 -6.40 21.12 11.19
N VAL A 70 -6.02 19.95 10.70
CA VAL A 70 -6.96 18.84 10.47
C VAL A 70 -7.53 18.31 11.79
N ALA A 71 -6.68 18.10 12.80
CA ALA A 71 -7.11 17.64 14.12
C ALA A 71 -8.07 18.64 14.78
N THR A 72 -7.75 19.94 14.75
CA THR A 72 -8.64 20.99 15.27
C THR A 72 -9.99 20.96 14.54
N LYS A 73 -9.99 20.77 13.21
CA LYS A 73 -11.23 20.71 12.45
C LYS A 73 -12.10 19.50 12.82
N ILE A 74 -11.49 18.34 13.04
CA ILE A 74 -12.20 17.14 13.49
C ILE A 74 -12.82 17.37 14.88
N VAL A 75 -12.10 18.04 15.79
CA VAL A 75 -12.64 18.42 17.11
C VAL A 75 -13.84 19.36 16.97
N GLU A 76 -13.75 20.40 16.15
CA GLU A 76 -14.87 21.32 15.88
C GLU A 76 -16.09 20.58 15.31
N ASP A 77 -15.87 19.71 14.32
CA ASP A 77 -16.93 18.95 13.66
C ASP A 77 -17.62 18.00 14.67
N GLY A 78 -16.87 17.42 15.61
CA GLY A 78 -17.40 16.57 16.69
C GLY A 78 -18.27 17.28 17.72
N TYR A 79 -18.10 18.59 17.92
CA TYR A 79 -19.00 19.39 18.75
C TYR A 79 -20.26 19.86 18.01
N THR A 80 -20.24 19.87 16.67
CA THR A 80 -21.28 20.53 15.86
C THR A 80 -22.25 19.54 15.21
N ARG A 81 -21.81 18.29 14.95
CA ARG A 81 -22.59 17.25 14.28
C ARG A 81 -22.95 16.12 15.25
N GLU A 82 -24.14 16.16 15.84
CA GLU A 82 -24.59 15.16 16.83
C GLU A 82 -25.21 13.89 16.19
N ASP A 83 -25.75 13.96 14.96
CA ASP A 83 -26.58 12.89 14.38
C ASP A 83 -25.90 12.04 13.27
N GLU A 84 -24.65 12.32 12.90
CA GLU A 84 -23.97 11.67 11.76
C GLU A 84 -22.58 11.10 12.13
N VAL A 85 -22.50 10.31 13.20
CA VAL A 85 -21.24 9.79 13.74
C VAL A 85 -20.46 8.96 12.70
N GLU A 86 -21.13 8.09 11.94
CA GLU A 86 -20.47 7.24 10.93
C GLU A 86 -19.89 8.07 9.78
N ALA A 87 -20.61 9.09 9.30
CA ALA A 87 -20.14 9.97 8.25
C ALA A 87 -18.96 10.83 8.73
N LEU A 88 -19.03 11.33 9.97
CA LEU A 88 -17.94 12.08 10.59
C LEU A 88 -16.67 11.23 10.73
N LEU A 89 -16.79 9.96 11.14
CA LEU A 89 -15.67 9.02 11.20
C LEU A 89 -15.03 8.82 9.83
N GLY A 90 -15.84 8.58 8.78
CA GLY A 90 -15.33 8.42 7.41
C GLY A 90 -14.64 9.68 6.87
N GLU A 91 -15.19 10.87 7.14
CA GLU A 91 -14.54 12.14 6.78
C GLU A 91 -13.22 12.36 7.53
N ALA A 92 -13.18 12.04 8.83
CA ALA A 92 -11.99 12.18 9.66
C ALA A 92 -10.86 11.26 9.16
N GLU A 93 -11.18 10.00 8.84
CA GLU A 93 -10.24 9.04 8.27
C GLU A 93 -9.66 9.56 6.95
N LYS A 94 -10.52 10.04 6.04
CA LYS A 94 -10.09 10.63 4.77
C LYS A 94 -9.15 11.83 4.97
N LYS A 95 -9.53 12.78 5.83
CA LYS A 95 -8.72 13.98 6.12
C LYS A 95 -7.35 13.60 6.71
N MET A 96 -7.30 12.59 7.57
CA MET A 96 -6.04 12.07 8.14
C MET A 96 -5.17 11.38 7.09
N MET A 97 -5.76 10.55 6.22
CA MET A 97 -5.03 9.92 5.11
C MET A 97 -4.44 10.96 4.14
N GLU A 98 -5.13 12.06 3.85
CA GLU A 98 -4.62 13.13 2.97
C GLU A 98 -3.38 13.86 3.55
N VAL A 99 -3.22 13.86 4.87
CA VAL A 99 -2.00 14.36 5.53
C VAL A 99 -0.87 13.34 5.39
N ALA A 100 -1.17 12.05 5.48
CA ALA A 100 -0.18 10.97 5.38
C ALA A 100 0.31 10.72 3.94
N ASN A 101 -0.58 10.76 2.94
CA ASN A 101 -0.32 10.29 1.58
C ASN A 101 0.56 11.21 0.73
N ARG A 102 0.93 12.41 1.20
CA ARG A 102 1.77 13.32 0.39
C ARG A 102 3.23 12.88 0.26
N LYS A 103 3.69 11.90 1.06
CA LYS A 103 5.02 11.29 0.91
C LYS A 103 5.11 10.32 -0.27
N ASN A 104 3.98 9.86 -0.82
CA ASN A 104 3.94 8.70 -1.72
C ASN A 104 3.45 9.00 -3.15
N ALA A 105 3.34 10.27 -3.56
CA ALA A 105 3.25 10.56 -4.99
C ALA A 105 4.64 10.31 -5.60
N GLY A 106 4.89 9.06 -6.02
CA GLY A 106 6.15 8.66 -6.62
C GLY A 106 6.51 9.61 -7.77
N ASP A 107 7.74 10.13 -7.72
CA ASP A 107 8.31 10.95 -8.80
C ASP A 107 8.20 10.22 -10.15
N PHE A 108 8.10 11.01 -11.22
CA PHE A 108 8.21 10.47 -12.58
C PHE A 108 9.56 9.76 -12.73
N LYS A 109 9.53 8.43 -12.87
CA LYS A 109 10.73 7.64 -13.17
C LYS A 109 11.09 7.77 -14.65
N HIS A 110 12.36 8.03 -14.95
CA HIS A 110 12.84 8.01 -16.33
C HIS A 110 12.83 6.57 -16.86
N VAL A 111 12.39 6.35 -18.11
CA VAL A 111 12.26 4.99 -18.69
C VAL A 111 13.57 4.22 -18.63
N LYS A 112 14.71 4.91 -18.81
CA LYS A 112 16.04 4.32 -18.70
C LYS A 112 16.27 3.63 -17.34
N ASP A 113 15.82 4.24 -16.25
CA ASP A 113 16.05 3.69 -14.90
C ASP A 113 15.19 2.45 -14.67
N VAL A 114 13.95 2.48 -15.17
CA VAL A 114 13.04 1.31 -15.14
C VAL A 114 13.58 0.16 -15.99
N LEU A 115 14.18 0.46 -17.14
CA LEU A 115 14.75 -0.56 -18.03
C LEU A 115 15.94 -1.30 -17.40
N VAL A 116 16.80 -0.58 -16.66
CA VAL A 116 17.91 -1.22 -15.93
C VAL A 116 17.36 -2.16 -14.85
N GLU A 117 16.43 -1.69 -14.02
CA GLU A 117 15.77 -2.51 -12.98
C GLU A 117 15.05 -3.73 -13.58
N THR A 118 14.41 -3.56 -14.74
CA THR A 118 13.72 -4.65 -15.44
C THR A 118 14.70 -5.68 -15.99
N PHE A 119 15.84 -5.24 -16.53
CA PHE A 119 16.85 -6.13 -17.09
C PHE A 119 17.49 -7.00 -15.99
N ASP A 120 17.82 -6.41 -14.85
CA ASP A 120 18.36 -7.12 -13.68
C ASP A 120 17.37 -8.21 -13.19
N ASN A 121 16.08 -7.90 -13.16
CA ASN A 121 15.03 -8.87 -12.82
C ASN A 121 14.97 -10.04 -13.82
N ILE A 122 15.13 -9.78 -15.12
CA ILE A 122 15.12 -10.83 -16.16
C ILE A 122 16.34 -11.74 -16.02
N GLU A 123 17.54 -11.20 -15.78
CA GLU A 123 18.74 -12.01 -15.54
C GLU A 123 18.57 -12.90 -14.30
N GLN A 124 17.98 -12.36 -13.23
CA GLN A 124 17.70 -13.14 -12.03
C GLN A 124 16.74 -14.29 -12.31
N LEU A 125 15.66 -14.07 -13.08
CA LEU A 125 14.73 -15.11 -13.49
C LEU A 125 15.39 -16.17 -14.37
N GLN A 126 16.28 -15.79 -15.30
CA GLN A 126 17.01 -16.73 -16.13
C GLN A 126 17.98 -17.61 -15.32
N SER A 127 18.54 -17.06 -14.25
CA SER A 127 19.45 -17.78 -13.35
C SER A 127 18.75 -18.81 -12.45
N GLN A 128 17.46 -18.60 -12.16
CA GLN A 128 16.64 -19.52 -11.37
C GLN A 128 16.04 -20.61 -12.27
N LYS A 129 16.46 -21.87 -12.05
CA LYS A 129 15.88 -23.05 -12.72
C LYS A 129 14.53 -23.49 -12.12
N GLY A 130 13.66 -22.53 -11.81
CA GLY A 130 12.32 -22.79 -11.28
C GLY A 130 11.26 -22.55 -12.36
N ASP A 131 10.31 -23.48 -12.51
CA ASP A 131 9.20 -23.34 -13.47
C ASP A 131 8.15 -22.30 -13.02
N VAL A 132 8.18 -21.88 -11.76
CA VAL A 132 7.19 -20.97 -11.15
C VAL A 132 7.92 -19.74 -10.61
N THR A 133 7.63 -18.57 -11.20
CA THR A 133 8.23 -17.27 -10.82
C THR A 133 7.42 -16.55 -9.75
N GLY A 134 6.12 -16.83 -9.68
CA GLY A 134 5.19 -16.30 -8.70
C GLY A 134 4.97 -17.21 -7.50
N ILE A 135 3.88 -16.96 -6.78
CA ILE A 135 3.44 -17.80 -5.66
C ILE A 135 2.80 -19.08 -6.24
N PRO A 136 3.29 -20.28 -5.92
CA PRO A 136 2.73 -21.52 -6.46
C PRO A 136 1.34 -21.79 -5.89
N THR A 137 0.39 -22.15 -6.75
CA THR A 137 -1.01 -22.38 -6.36
C THR A 137 -1.26 -23.76 -5.75
N GLY A 138 -0.32 -24.69 -5.95
CA GLY A 138 -0.47 -26.12 -5.60
C GLY A 138 -1.05 -26.96 -6.74
N PHE A 139 -1.55 -26.33 -7.79
CA PHE A 139 -2.04 -26.99 -9.00
C PHE A 139 -0.99 -26.87 -10.11
N ARG A 140 -0.22 -27.95 -10.34
CA ARG A 140 0.87 -27.95 -11.34
C ARG A 140 0.45 -27.47 -12.72
N ASP A 141 -0.71 -27.91 -13.20
CA ASP A 141 -1.20 -27.53 -14.53
C ASP A 141 -1.56 -26.05 -14.59
N LEU A 142 -2.06 -25.48 -13.50
CA LEU A 142 -2.35 -24.05 -13.40
C LEU A 142 -1.05 -23.25 -13.33
N ASP A 143 -0.12 -23.67 -12.48
CA ASP A 143 1.18 -23.03 -12.29
C ASP A 143 2.01 -23.03 -13.57
N ASN A 144 1.91 -24.07 -14.41
CA ASN A 144 2.55 -24.10 -15.73
C ASN A 144 1.98 -23.06 -16.70
N ILE A 145 0.71 -22.69 -16.56
CA ILE A 145 0.05 -21.69 -17.42
C ILE A 145 0.30 -20.28 -16.90
N THR A 146 0.31 -20.10 -15.58
CA THR A 146 0.40 -18.77 -14.94
C THR A 146 1.81 -18.40 -14.48
N ALA A 147 2.75 -19.35 -14.49
CA ALA A 147 4.01 -19.28 -13.75
C ALA A 147 3.81 -18.97 -12.25
N GLY A 148 2.67 -19.40 -11.69
CA GLY A 148 2.22 -19.03 -10.34
C GLY A 148 1.52 -17.68 -10.28
N PHE A 149 1.01 -17.31 -9.11
CA PHE A 149 0.35 -16.03 -8.89
C PHE A 149 1.40 -14.92 -8.69
N GLN A 150 1.47 -13.97 -9.63
CA GLN A 150 2.46 -12.90 -9.61
C GLN A 150 2.12 -11.83 -8.56
N ARG A 151 3.15 -11.20 -7.99
CA ARG A 151 2.96 -10.07 -7.08
C ARG A 151 2.41 -8.87 -7.87
N ASN A 152 1.49 -8.11 -7.25
CA ASN A 152 0.78 -6.96 -7.83
C ASN A 152 -0.34 -7.29 -8.84
N ASP A 153 -0.61 -8.56 -9.13
CA ASP A 153 -1.74 -8.93 -9.98
C ASP A 153 -3.07 -8.99 -9.21
N LEU A 154 -4.16 -8.57 -9.87
CA LEU A 154 -5.53 -8.81 -9.42
C LEU A 154 -6.11 -10.03 -10.14
N ILE A 155 -6.19 -11.16 -9.44
CA ILE A 155 -6.70 -12.42 -9.98
C ILE A 155 -8.17 -12.58 -9.59
N ILE A 156 -9.05 -12.66 -10.59
CA ILE A 156 -10.50 -12.78 -10.38
C ILE A 156 -10.94 -14.22 -10.71
N VAL A 157 -11.46 -14.92 -9.70
CA VAL A 157 -12.07 -16.25 -9.88
C VAL A 157 -13.59 -16.09 -9.90
N ALA A 158 -14.20 -16.31 -11.07
CA ALA A 158 -15.65 -16.27 -11.26
C ALA A 158 -16.20 -17.67 -11.56
N ALA A 159 -17.26 -18.08 -10.86
CA ALA A 159 -17.96 -19.33 -11.12
C ALA A 159 -19.43 -19.19 -10.72
N ARG A 160 -20.29 -20.05 -11.29
CA ARG A 160 -21.70 -20.12 -10.87
C ARG A 160 -21.82 -20.64 -9.42
N PRO A 161 -22.92 -20.35 -8.71
CA PRO A 161 -23.16 -20.94 -7.39
C PRO A 161 -23.02 -22.47 -7.41
N SER A 162 -22.50 -23.02 -6.32
CA SER A 162 -22.27 -24.47 -6.13
C SER A 162 -21.24 -25.13 -7.06
N VAL A 163 -20.54 -24.39 -7.93
CA VAL A 163 -19.47 -24.94 -8.79
C VAL A 163 -18.15 -25.18 -8.03
N GLY A 164 -17.99 -24.56 -6.86
CA GLY A 164 -16.81 -24.78 -6.00
C GLY A 164 -15.84 -23.61 -5.91
N LYS A 165 -16.26 -22.36 -6.21
CA LYS A 165 -15.41 -21.15 -6.09
C LYS A 165 -14.69 -21.06 -4.75
N THR A 166 -15.43 -21.26 -3.65
CA THR A 166 -14.88 -21.20 -2.29
C THR A 166 -13.94 -22.36 -2.01
N ALA A 167 -14.26 -23.56 -2.48
CA ALA A 167 -13.39 -24.71 -2.32
C ALA A 167 -12.06 -24.50 -3.04
N PHE A 168 -12.10 -24.03 -4.29
CA PHE A 168 -10.89 -23.69 -5.06
C PHE A 168 -10.04 -22.65 -4.34
N ALA A 169 -10.64 -21.52 -3.94
CA ALA A 169 -9.92 -20.44 -3.26
C ALA A 169 -9.26 -20.90 -1.96
N LEU A 170 -9.95 -21.72 -1.16
CA LEU A 170 -9.40 -22.26 0.10
C LEU A 170 -8.25 -23.24 -0.15
N ASN A 171 -8.36 -24.11 -1.16
CA ASN A 171 -7.28 -25.05 -1.49
C ASN A 171 -6.02 -24.31 -1.95
N VAL A 172 -6.17 -23.26 -2.76
CA VAL A 172 -5.04 -22.42 -3.14
C VAL A 172 -4.44 -21.73 -1.91
N ALA A 173 -5.26 -21.08 -1.09
CA ALA A 173 -4.79 -20.40 0.12
C ALA A 173 -4.05 -21.35 1.08
N GLN A 174 -4.58 -22.56 1.26
CA GLN A 174 -3.96 -23.60 2.07
C GLN A 174 -2.63 -24.07 1.49
N SER A 175 -2.57 -24.34 0.18
CA SER A 175 -1.32 -24.72 -0.48
C SER A 175 -0.25 -23.64 -0.34
N VAL A 176 -0.61 -22.37 -0.50
CA VAL A 176 0.30 -21.25 -0.33
C VAL A 176 0.82 -21.17 1.11
N ALA A 177 -0.06 -21.29 2.10
CA ALA A 177 0.35 -21.16 3.50
C ALA A 177 1.13 -22.36 4.04
N VAL A 178 0.77 -23.58 3.63
CA VAL A 178 1.39 -24.82 4.13
C VAL A 178 2.65 -25.17 3.32
N GLN A 179 2.55 -25.16 1.98
CA GLN A 179 3.64 -25.61 1.11
C GLN A 179 4.63 -24.48 0.77
N ALA A 180 4.12 -23.31 0.38
CA ALA A 180 4.97 -22.17 0.04
C ALA A 180 5.43 -21.37 1.29
N ARG A 181 4.82 -21.63 2.45
CA ARG A 181 5.13 -20.97 3.74
C ARG A 181 5.01 -19.45 3.68
N GLU A 182 4.05 -18.96 2.91
CA GLU A 182 3.72 -17.54 2.79
C GLU A 182 2.47 -17.23 3.63
N ASN A 183 2.32 -15.98 4.08
CA ASN A 183 1.14 -15.57 4.85
C ASN A 183 -0.03 -15.23 3.93
N VAL A 184 -1.23 -15.74 4.23
CA VAL A 184 -2.44 -15.59 3.43
C VAL A 184 -3.56 -14.99 4.25
N ALA A 185 -4.07 -13.82 3.86
CA ALA A 185 -5.26 -13.23 4.47
C ALA A 185 -6.53 -13.64 3.71
N ILE A 186 -7.54 -14.13 4.43
CA ILE A 186 -8.82 -14.56 3.85
C ILE A 186 -9.95 -13.68 4.37
N PHE A 187 -10.64 -13.03 3.43
CA PHE A 187 -11.86 -12.27 3.71
C PHE A 187 -13.07 -13.05 3.18
N SER A 188 -13.97 -13.45 4.08
CA SER A 188 -15.18 -14.17 3.74
C SER A 188 -16.41 -13.39 4.19
N LEU A 189 -17.32 -13.15 3.24
CA LEU A 189 -18.57 -12.42 3.47
C LEU A 189 -19.80 -13.34 3.52
N GLU A 190 -19.64 -14.61 3.12
CA GLU A 190 -20.74 -15.59 3.03
C GLU A 190 -20.67 -16.65 4.13
N MET A 191 -19.46 -17.08 4.49
CA MET A 191 -19.23 -18.16 5.46
C MET A 191 -18.46 -17.66 6.68
N GLY A 192 -18.85 -18.12 7.87
CA GLY A 192 -18.12 -17.85 9.11
C GLY A 192 -16.78 -18.58 9.17
N ALA A 193 -15.85 -18.07 9.99
CA ALA A 193 -14.48 -18.58 10.10
C ALA A 193 -14.42 -20.08 10.42
N GLU A 194 -15.23 -20.55 11.38
CA GLU A 194 -15.29 -21.97 11.75
C GLU A 194 -15.67 -22.89 10.57
N GLN A 195 -16.57 -22.44 9.68
CA GLN A 195 -16.99 -23.22 8.52
C GLN A 195 -15.88 -23.32 7.46
N LEU A 196 -15.06 -22.28 7.32
CA LEU A 196 -13.90 -22.31 6.42
C LEU A 196 -12.81 -23.22 6.97
N VAL A 197 -12.48 -23.09 8.26
CA VAL A 197 -11.48 -23.92 8.94
C VAL A 197 -11.87 -25.40 8.89
N MET A 198 -13.15 -25.74 9.14
CA MET A 198 -13.63 -27.12 8.99
C MET A 198 -13.38 -27.67 7.58
N ARG A 199 -13.58 -26.87 6.53
CA ARG A 199 -13.30 -27.28 5.15
C ARG A 199 -11.82 -27.49 4.89
N MET A 200 -10.97 -26.59 5.40
CA MET A 200 -9.51 -26.73 5.28
C MET A 200 -8.98 -27.97 6.03
N LEU A 201 -9.52 -28.27 7.22
CA LEU A 201 -9.18 -29.48 7.97
C LEU A 201 -9.59 -30.76 7.24
N CYS A 202 -10.77 -30.77 6.60
CA CYS A 202 -11.20 -31.90 5.78
C CYS A 202 -10.27 -32.09 4.57
N ALA A 203 -9.85 -30.98 3.93
CA ALA A 203 -8.96 -30.99 2.78
C ALA A 203 -7.53 -31.43 3.14
N GLU A 204 -6.99 -30.99 4.28
CA GLU A 204 -5.66 -31.38 4.76
C GLU A 204 -5.61 -32.85 5.20
N GLY A 205 -6.60 -33.25 6.00
CA GLY A 205 -6.63 -34.57 6.63
C GLY A 205 -7.20 -35.67 5.74
N ASN A 206 -7.68 -35.33 4.54
CA ASN A 206 -8.49 -36.22 3.69
C ASN A 206 -9.62 -36.89 4.47
N ILE A 207 -10.41 -36.08 5.20
CA ILE A 207 -11.53 -36.54 6.02
C ILE A 207 -12.83 -36.16 5.32
N ASP A 208 -13.80 -37.08 5.32
CA ASP A 208 -15.13 -36.81 4.78
C ASP A 208 -15.83 -35.70 5.59
N ALA A 209 -16.30 -34.67 4.87
CA ALA A 209 -16.91 -33.50 5.49
C ALA A 209 -18.25 -33.79 6.19
N GLN A 210 -18.99 -34.83 5.77
CA GLN A 210 -20.20 -35.28 6.45
C GLN A 210 -19.85 -36.01 7.75
N VAL A 211 -18.78 -36.81 7.76
CA VAL A 211 -18.30 -37.48 8.97
C VAL A 211 -17.86 -36.45 10.01
N LEU A 212 -17.10 -35.43 9.60
CA LEU A 212 -16.68 -34.34 10.49
C LEU A 212 -17.88 -33.55 11.04
N ARG A 213 -18.90 -33.29 10.21
CA ARG A 213 -20.11 -32.55 10.60
C ARG A 213 -21.01 -33.34 11.54
N THR A 214 -21.12 -34.65 11.34
CA THR A 214 -21.98 -35.52 12.16
C THR A 214 -21.30 -36.02 13.42
N GLY A 215 -19.98 -35.83 13.56
CA GLY A 215 -19.20 -36.29 14.69
C GLY A 215 -18.92 -37.79 14.68
N ALA A 216 -19.22 -38.49 13.59
CA ALA A 216 -19.06 -39.94 13.44
C ALA A 216 -17.60 -40.34 13.12
N LEU A 217 -16.63 -39.67 13.72
CA LEU A 217 -15.19 -39.84 13.45
C LEU A 217 -14.70 -41.20 13.97
N THR A 218 -14.01 -41.94 13.10
CA THR A 218 -13.30 -43.16 13.51
C THR A 218 -12.02 -42.80 14.26
N THR A 219 -11.42 -43.77 14.96
CA THR A 219 -10.12 -43.57 15.62
C THR A 219 -9.02 -43.15 14.63
N GLU A 220 -9.09 -43.62 13.38
CA GLU A 220 -8.17 -43.21 12.32
C GLU A 220 -8.40 -41.74 11.90
N ASP A 221 -9.65 -41.32 11.76
CA ASP A 221 -10.00 -39.94 11.42
C ASP A 221 -9.57 -38.95 12.50
N TRP A 222 -9.64 -39.34 13.77
CA TRP A 222 -9.08 -38.56 14.88
C TRP A 222 -7.56 -38.35 14.74
N GLY A 223 -6.84 -39.38 14.28
CA GLY A 223 -5.41 -39.27 13.97
C GLY A 223 -5.14 -38.29 12.83
N LYS A 224 -5.88 -38.41 11.73
CA LYS A 224 -5.80 -37.49 10.56
C LYS A 224 -6.12 -36.06 10.95
N LEU A 225 -7.16 -35.85 11.76
CA LEU A 225 -7.60 -34.53 12.21
C LEU A 225 -6.51 -33.86 13.07
N THR A 226 -5.88 -34.63 13.96
CA THR A 226 -4.81 -34.11 14.81
C THR A 226 -3.58 -33.69 13.99
N MET A 227 -3.20 -34.47 12.98
CA MET A 227 -2.12 -34.10 12.06
C MET A 227 -2.47 -32.85 11.24
N ALA A 228 -3.70 -32.78 10.71
CA ALA A 228 -4.18 -31.62 9.97
C ALA A 228 -4.17 -30.34 10.81
N MET A 229 -4.65 -30.41 12.06
CA MET A 229 -4.60 -29.27 12.99
C MET A 229 -3.17 -28.80 13.26
N GLY A 230 -2.22 -29.74 13.40
CA GLY A 230 -0.80 -29.41 13.57
C GLY A 230 -0.19 -28.74 12.34
N SER A 231 -0.55 -29.19 11.13
CA SER A 231 -0.14 -28.57 9.86
C SER A 231 -0.67 -27.14 9.75
N LEU A 232 -1.99 -26.97 9.91
CA LEU A 232 -2.65 -25.66 9.78
C LEU A 232 -2.20 -24.67 10.87
N SER A 233 -2.06 -25.11 12.12
CA SER A 233 -1.67 -24.22 13.23
C SER A 233 -0.26 -23.63 13.08
N ASN A 234 0.60 -24.30 12.30
CA ASN A 234 1.95 -23.82 12.01
C ASN A 234 2.04 -23.06 10.67
N SER A 235 0.91 -22.92 9.96
CA SER A 235 0.82 -22.21 8.69
C SER A 235 0.37 -20.75 8.89
N GLY A 236 0.74 -19.88 7.96
CA GLY A 236 0.38 -18.46 8.02
C GLY A 236 -1.00 -18.15 7.42
N ILE A 237 -2.09 -18.72 7.95
CA ILE A 237 -3.48 -18.44 7.54
C ILE A 237 -4.22 -17.65 8.62
#